data_AF-X1SSD4-F1
#
_entry.id   AF-X1SSD4-F1
#
_cell.length_a   1.000
_cell.length_b   1.000
_cell.length_c   1.000
_cell.angle_alpha   90.00
_cell.angle_beta   90.00
_cell.angle_gamma   90.00
#
_symmetry.space_group_name_H-M   'P 1'
#
loop_
_entity.id
_entity.type
_entity.pdbx_description
1 polymer ?
#
loop_
_entity_poly.entity_id
_entity_poly.type
_entity_poly.pdbx_seq_one_letter_code
_entity_poly.pdbx_strand_id
1 'polypeptide(L)'
;DKIQEFLKRAEEEKLSVRVLRDIVSQFKANQQREIELANEPEKYRIVLADPPWSYSNTMPEYFIEQGDHYSLMTIDEICAFPIKKITTENSVLFLWVTSPILEESFQVVKSWGFKYKSSFVWDKIKHNMGHYNSLRHELLLVCIKGSCRPDTNKLYDSVVSIERTEHSEKPKYFRELIDMLYPTGRRIEIFARKKADNEEAREYFKLKNIKWEFYGDEC
;
A
#
# COMPACT_ATOMS: atom_id res chain seq x y z
N ASP A 1 33.40 3.47 0.32
CA ASP A 1 32.72 3.25 -0.97
C ASP A 1 31.82 2.02 -0.83
N LYS A 2 30.51 2.13 -1.08
CA LYS A 2 29.54 1.03 -0.92
C LYS A 2 29.87 -0.18 -1.80
N ILE A 3 30.59 0.01 -2.92
CA ILE A 3 31.04 -1.09 -3.77
C ILE A 3 32.05 -1.98 -3.04
N GLN A 4 32.95 -1.40 -2.25
CA GLN A 4 33.92 -2.15 -1.44
C GLN A 4 33.25 -2.94 -0.31
N GLU A 5 32.15 -2.41 0.23
CA GLU A 5 31.34 -3.10 1.24
C GLU A 5 30.63 -4.33 0.64
N PHE A 6 30.06 -4.22 -0.56
CA PHE A 6 29.47 -5.37 -1.26
C PHE A 6 30.51 -6.45 -1.60
N LEU A 7 31.73 -6.05 -1.98
CA LEU A 7 32.82 -6.99 -2.26
C LEU A 7 33.24 -7.74 -1.00
N LYS A 8 33.42 -7.03 0.12
CA LYS A 8 33.76 -7.63 1.42
C LYS A 8 32.69 -8.61 1.90
N ARG A 9 31.42 -8.22 1.81
CA ARG A 9 30.30 -9.09 2.17
C ARG A 9 30.20 -10.31 1.26
N ALA A 10 30.49 -10.17 -0.04
CA ALA A 10 30.52 -11.30 -0.96
C ALA A 10 31.62 -12.31 -0.62
N GLU A 11 32.76 -11.84 -0.13
CA GLU A 11 33.85 -12.68 0.37
C GLU A 11 33.46 -13.41 1.67
N GLU A 12 32.87 -12.70 2.63
CA GLU A 12 32.40 -13.24 3.92
C GLU A 12 31.26 -14.26 3.74
N GLU A 13 30.29 -13.97 2.88
CA GLU A 13 29.11 -14.80 2.61
C GLU A 13 29.33 -15.81 1.46
N LYS A 14 30.53 -15.86 0.86
CA LYS A 14 30.88 -16.71 -0.30
C LYS A 14 29.88 -16.60 -1.46
N LEU A 15 29.43 -15.40 -1.77
CA LEU A 15 28.46 -15.15 -2.84
C LEU A 15 29.08 -15.42 -4.22
N SER A 16 28.30 -15.99 -5.13
CA SER A 16 28.74 -16.15 -6.52
C SER A 16 28.89 -14.79 -7.22
N VAL A 17 29.78 -14.73 -8.22
CA VAL A 17 29.98 -13.52 -9.06
C VAL A 17 28.66 -13.07 -9.72
N ARG A 18 27.79 -14.01 -10.08
CA ARG A 18 26.47 -13.70 -10.64
C ARG A 18 25.58 -12.97 -9.63
N VAL A 19 25.46 -13.52 -8.42
CA VAL A 19 24.66 -12.92 -7.34
C VAL A 19 25.19 -11.54 -6.97
N LEU A 20 26.52 -11.39 -6.88
CA LEU A 20 27.13 -10.09 -6.63
C LEU A 20 26.83 -9.07 -7.73
N ARG A 21 26.90 -9.46 -9.02
CA ARG A 21 26.53 -8.58 -10.14
C ARG A 21 25.07 -8.15 -10.06
N ASP A 22 24.16 -9.05 -9.73
CA ASP A 22 22.74 -8.76 -9.60
C ASP A 22 22.48 -7.74 -8.46
N ILE A 23 23.13 -7.93 -7.30
CA ILE A 23 23.05 -7.00 -6.15
C ILE A 23 23.58 -5.62 -6.53
N VAL A 24 24.75 -5.55 -7.17
CA VAL A 24 25.36 -4.28 -7.59
C VAL A 24 24.51 -3.58 -8.66
N SER A 25 23.93 -4.34 -9.59
CA SER A 25 23.04 -3.80 -10.62
C SER A 25 21.77 -3.22 -10.02
N GLN A 26 21.14 -3.94 -9.08
CA GLN A 26 19.97 -3.43 -8.33
C GLN A 26 20.33 -2.18 -7.53
N PHE A 27 21.48 -2.18 -6.86
CA PHE A 27 21.93 -1.03 -6.10
C PHE A 27 22.09 0.22 -6.98
N LYS A 28 22.74 0.07 -8.14
CA LYS A 28 22.89 1.17 -9.12
C LYS A 28 21.54 1.65 -9.66
N ALA A 29 20.63 0.72 -10.00
CA ALA A 29 19.30 1.07 -10.47
C ALA A 29 18.48 1.82 -9.40
N ASN A 30 18.55 1.38 -8.15
CA ASN A 30 17.89 2.05 -7.03
C ASN A 30 18.47 3.43 -6.78
N GLN A 31 19.81 3.59 -6.83
CA GLN A 31 20.46 4.90 -6.68
C GLN A 31 20.07 5.86 -7.81
N GLN A 32 20.05 5.39 -9.06
CA GLN A 32 19.62 6.19 -10.20
C GLN A 32 18.15 6.61 -10.05
N ARG A 33 17.29 5.69 -9.59
CA ARG A 33 15.87 5.95 -9.32
C ARG A 33 15.66 6.93 -8.17
N GLU A 34 16.47 6.84 -7.11
CA GLU A 34 16.46 7.82 -6.01
C GLU A 34 16.80 9.23 -6.51
N ILE A 35 17.80 9.36 -7.40
CA ILE A 35 18.18 10.64 -8.02
C ILE A 35 17.06 11.17 -8.91
N GLU A 36 16.43 10.32 -9.73
CA GLU A 36 15.29 10.70 -10.57
C GLU A 36 14.10 11.19 -9.73
N LEU A 37 13.76 10.44 -8.67
CA LEU A 37 12.65 10.78 -7.77
C LEU A 37 12.92 12.04 -6.94
N ALA A 38 14.19 12.33 -6.60
CA ALA A 38 14.58 13.58 -5.95
C ALA A 38 14.40 14.80 -6.87
N ASN A 39 14.38 14.59 -8.19
CA ASN A 39 14.22 15.64 -9.20
C ASN A 39 12.79 15.74 -9.76
N GLU A 40 11.89 14.81 -9.44
CA GLU A 40 10.47 14.93 -9.79
C GLU A 40 9.76 15.94 -8.86
N PRO A 41 8.83 16.77 -9.38
CA PRO A 41 8.03 17.68 -8.56
C PRO A 41 7.22 16.89 -7.50
N GLU A 42 6.63 17.59 -6.52
CA GLU A 42 5.89 17.10 -5.34
C GLU A 42 4.74 16.08 -5.57
N LYS A 43 4.95 15.03 -6.36
CA LYS A 43 4.01 13.93 -6.64
C LYS A 43 4.40 12.66 -5.90
N TYR A 44 3.45 11.76 -5.72
CA TYR A 44 3.60 10.50 -5.02
C TYR A 44 3.77 9.35 -6.01
N ARG A 45 4.78 8.52 -5.74
CA ARG A 45 5.01 7.27 -6.46
C ARG A 45 4.18 6.14 -5.86
N ILE A 46 3.99 6.14 -4.54
CA ILE A 46 3.27 5.10 -3.81
C ILE A 46 2.04 5.72 -3.16
N VAL A 47 0.87 5.12 -3.40
CA VAL A 47 -0.39 5.54 -2.77
C VAL A 47 -0.97 4.36 -2.01
N LEU A 48 -1.31 4.56 -0.75
CA LEU A 48 -2.17 3.66 0.02
C LEU A 48 -3.50 4.37 0.25
N ALA A 49 -4.63 3.72 0.05
CA ALA A 49 -5.95 4.31 0.25
C ALA A 49 -6.90 3.35 0.97
N ASP A 50 -7.64 3.87 1.95
CA ASP A 50 -8.73 3.18 2.66
C ASP A 50 -10.04 3.98 2.58
N PRO A 51 -10.68 4.11 1.39
CA PRO A 51 -11.81 5.01 1.22
C PRO A 51 -13.01 4.64 2.12
N PRO A 52 -13.79 5.64 2.58
CA PRO A 52 -14.98 5.41 3.41
C PRO A 52 -16.16 4.98 2.53
N TRP A 53 -16.13 3.76 2.01
CA TRP A 53 -17.11 3.24 1.06
C TRP A 53 -18.56 3.31 1.57
N SER A 54 -19.44 3.99 0.83
CA SER A 54 -20.88 3.88 1.02
C SER A 54 -21.42 2.62 0.35
N TYR A 55 -22.23 1.84 1.07
CA TYR A 55 -22.83 0.61 0.58
C TYR A 55 -24.29 0.84 0.19
N SER A 56 -24.66 0.44 -1.02
CA SER A 56 -26.04 0.56 -1.54
C SER A 56 -27.02 -0.43 -0.89
N ASN A 57 -26.53 -1.56 -0.38
CA ASN A 57 -27.34 -2.62 0.23
C ASN A 57 -27.04 -2.72 1.73
N THR A 58 -27.94 -2.19 2.56
CA THR A 58 -27.93 -2.34 4.02
C THR A 58 -28.27 -3.78 4.44
N MET A 59 -27.36 -4.48 5.12
CA MET A 59 -27.71 -5.58 6.05
C MET A 59 -27.83 -5.05 7.48
N PRO A 60 -28.62 -5.72 8.34
CA PRO A 60 -28.84 -5.30 9.72
C PRO A 60 -27.57 -5.50 10.56
N GLU A 61 -27.34 -4.54 11.46
CA GLU A 61 -26.29 -4.50 12.50
C GLU A 61 -24.82 -4.31 12.06
N TYR A 62 -24.31 -4.98 11.01
CA TYR A 62 -22.87 -4.91 10.68
C TYR A 62 -22.35 -3.53 10.25
N PHE A 63 -23.23 -2.69 9.70
CA PHE A 63 -22.85 -1.39 9.13
C PHE A 63 -23.19 -0.20 10.03
N ILE A 64 -23.92 -0.42 11.12
CA ILE A 64 -24.34 0.63 12.05
C ILE A 64 -23.10 1.16 12.83
N GLU A 65 -22.17 0.27 13.20
CA GLU A 65 -20.93 0.69 13.90
C GLU A 65 -19.97 1.56 13.05
N GLN A 66 -20.03 1.47 11.70
CA GLN A 66 -19.18 2.28 10.82
C GLN A 66 -19.81 3.63 10.45
N GLY A 67 -21.15 3.71 10.38
CA GLY A 67 -21.87 4.95 10.06
C GLY A 67 -21.95 5.96 11.19
N ASP A 68 -21.77 5.54 12.45
CA ASP A 68 -21.93 6.42 13.61
C ASP A 68 -20.71 7.31 13.91
N HIS A 69 -19.58 7.13 13.20
CA HIS A 69 -18.34 7.83 13.51
C HIS A 69 -17.61 8.54 12.34
N TYR A 70 -18.02 8.40 11.07
CA TYR A 70 -17.46 9.18 9.95
C TYR A 70 -18.40 9.22 8.73
N SER A 71 -18.25 10.25 7.88
CA SER A 71 -19.09 10.41 6.68
C SER A 71 -18.67 9.42 5.59
N LEU A 72 -19.57 8.49 5.24
CA LEU A 72 -19.37 7.59 4.09
C LEU A 72 -19.45 8.39 2.78
N MET A 73 -18.71 7.92 1.77
CA MET A 73 -18.65 8.50 0.44
C MET A 73 -19.15 7.51 -0.61
N THR A 74 -19.93 8.03 -1.55
CA THR A 74 -20.32 7.33 -2.78
C THR A 74 -19.11 7.06 -3.67
N ILE A 75 -19.25 6.11 -4.60
CA ILE A 75 -18.22 5.80 -5.59
C ILE A 75 -17.85 7.04 -6.43
N ASP A 76 -18.84 7.87 -6.77
CA ASP A 76 -18.63 9.09 -7.55
C ASP A 76 -17.81 10.14 -6.78
N GLU A 77 -18.10 10.34 -5.49
CA GLU A 77 -17.32 11.23 -4.62
C GLU A 77 -15.87 10.77 -4.50
N ILE A 78 -15.65 9.46 -4.31
CA ILE A 78 -14.30 8.89 -4.24
C ILE A 78 -13.58 9.04 -5.60
N CYS A 79 -14.28 8.84 -6.72
CA CYS A 79 -13.73 9.04 -8.06
C CYS A 79 -13.33 10.49 -8.35
N ALA A 80 -13.98 11.47 -7.73
CA ALA A 80 -13.71 12.89 -7.93
C ALA A 80 -12.36 13.35 -7.35
N PHE A 81 -11.74 12.55 -6.46
CA PHE A 81 -10.44 12.88 -5.89
C PHE A 81 -9.35 13.00 -6.97
N PRO A 82 -8.51 14.05 -6.94
CA PRO A 82 -7.54 14.34 -7.99
C PRO A 82 -6.27 13.46 -7.93
N ILE A 83 -6.39 12.18 -7.57
CA ILE A 83 -5.26 11.26 -7.35
C ILE A 83 -4.35 11.16 -8.59
N LYS A 84 -4.95 11.16 -9.78
CA LYS A 84 -4.20 11.16 -11.05
C LYS A 84 -3.24 12.36 -11.20
N LYS A 85 -3.57 13.52 -10.62
CA LYS A 85 -2.78 14.76 -10.73
C LYS A 85 -1.60 14.78 -9.75
N ILE A 86 -1.77 14.18 -8.57
CA ILE A 86 -0.76 14.14 -7.51
C ILE A 86 0.18 12.93 -7.60
N THR A 87 0.01 12.06 -8.60
CA THR A 87 0.82 10.84 -8.77
C THR A 87 1.79 10.97 -9.94
N THR A 88 2.95 10.33 -9.81
CA THR A 88 3.95 10.26 -10.89
C THR A 88 3.42 9.44 -12.08
N GLU A 89 4.11 9.48 -13.23
CA GLU A 89 3.70 8.69 -14.41
C GLU A 89 3.90 7.18 -14.21
N ASN A 90 4.85 6.80 -13.35
CA ASN A 90 5.10 5.42 -12.94
C ASN A 90 4.84 5.28 -11.44
N SER A 91 3.60 4.99 -11.07
CA SER A 91 3.15 4.90 -9.68
C SER A 91 2.35 3.63 -9.39
N VAL A 92 2.26 3.29 -8.11
CA VAL A 92 1.49 2.14 -7.59
C VAL A 92 0.45 2.63 -6.60
N LEU A 93 -0.74 2.06 -6.69
CA LEU A 93 -1.86 2.24 -5.78
C LEU A 93 -2.13 0.92 -5.06
N PHE A 94 -2.13 0.98 -3.74
CA PHE A 94 -2.63 -0.03 -2.84
C PHE A 94 -3.99 0.43 -2.31
N LEU A 95 -5.07 -0.25 -2.70
CA LEU A 95 -6.43 0.17 -2.41
C LEU A 95 -7.14 -0.88 -1.54
N TRP A 96 -7.53 -0.50 -0.33
CA TRP A 96 -8.36 -1.34 0.52
C TRP A 96 -9.78 -1.42 -0.01
N VAL A 97 -10.28 -2.65 -0.12
CA VAL A 97 -11.58 -2.99 -0.70
C VAL A 97 -12.20 -4.13 0.11
N THR A 98 -13.47 -3.98 0.48
CA THR A 98 -14.25 -5.07 1.06
C THR A 98 -14.87 -5.92 -0.04
N SER A 99 -15.19 -7.19 0.25
CA SER A 99 -15.79 -8.08 -0.75
C SER A 99 -17.06 -7.51 -1.43
N PRO A 100 -17.97 -6.80 -0.73
CA PRO A 100 -19.18 -6.27 -1.37
C PRO A 100 -18.95 -5.11 -2.35
N ILE A 101 -17.89 -4.31 -2.16
CA ILE A 101 -17.60 -3.13 -3.02
C ILE A 101 -16.59 -3.45 -4.14
N LEU A 102 -16.22 -4.72 -4.29
CA LEU A 102 -15.13 -5.14 -5.17
C LEU A 102 -15.38 -4.73 -6.63
N GLU A 103 -16.59 -4.96 -7.13
CA GLU A 103 -16.93 -4.63 -8.52
C GLU A 103 -16.85 -3.12 -8.79
N GLU A 104 -17.47 -2.33 -7.92
CA GLU A 104 -17.54 -0.87 -8.03
C GLU A 104 -16.18 -0.22 -7.79
N SER A 105 -15.31 -0.81 -6.96
CA SER A 105 -13.97 -0.28 -6.67
C SER A 105 -13.12 -0.12 -7.94
N PHE A 106 -13.37 -0.93 -8.99
CA PHE A 106 -12.65 -0.80 -10.25
C PHE A 106 -12.99 0.48 -11.02
N GLN A 107 -14.12 1.13 -10.72
CA GLN A 107 -14.43 2.46 -11.23
C GLN A 107 -13.46 3.50 -10.65
N VAL A 108 -13.20 3.44 -9.34
CA VAL A 108 -12.20 4.28 -8.64
C VAL A 108 -10.80 4.03 -9.19
N VAL A 109 -10.40 2.76 -9.35
CA VAL A 109 -9.10 2.41 -9.94
C VAL A 109 -8.92 3.07 -11.31
N LYS A 110 -9.94 3.01 -12.17
CA LYS A 110 -9.91 3.60 -13.51
C LYS A 110 -9.91 5.14 -13.48
N SER A 111 -10.75 5.77 -12.65
CA SER A 111 -10.88 7.23 -12.57
C SER A 111 -9.59 7.88 -12.06
N TRP A 112 -8.91 7.24 -11.10
CA TRP A 112 -7.60 7.66 -10.61
C TRP A 112 -6.44 7.38 -11.58
N GLY A 113 -6.72 6.70 -12.71
CA GLY A 113 -5.75 6.47 -13.78
C GLY A 113 -4.86 5.24 -13.59
N PHE A 114 -5.27 4.29 -12.76
CA PHE A 114 -4.55 3.05 -12.49
C PHE A 114 -5.18 1.86 -13.23
N LYS A 115 -4.43 0.75 -13.31
CA LYS A 115 -4.88 -0.55 -13.80
C LYS A 115 -4.60 -1.62 -12.75
N TYR A 116 -5.59 -2.42 -12.42
CA TYR A 116 -5.44 -3.57 -11.52
C TYR A 116 -4.40 -4.57 -12.05
N LYS A 117 -3.65 -5.19 -11.12
CA LYS A 117 -2.62 -6.21 -11.43
C LYS A 117 -2.70 -7.45 -10.55
N SER A 118 -2.89 -7.29 -9.26
CA SER A 118 -2.97 -8.39 -8.29
C SER A 118 -3.59 -7.87 -7.00
N SER A 119 -3.73 -8.70 -5.98
CA SER A 119 -4.19 -8.30 -4.65
C SER A 119 -3.51 -9.10 -3.55
N PHE A 120 -3.41 -8.49 -2.37
CA PHE A 120 -3.25 -9.21 -1.12
C PHE A 120 -4.61 -9.41 -0.46
N VAL A 121 -4.72 -10.44 0.37
CA VAL A 121 -5.90 -10.77 1.17
C VAL A 121 -5.52 -10.66 2.63
N TRP A 122 -6.23 -9.84 3.37
CA TRP A 122 -6.20 -9.86 4.83
C TRP A 122 -7.28 -10.82 5.32
N ASP A 123 -6.88 -11.98 5.84
CA ASP A 123 -7.76 -12.91 6.52
C ASP A 123 -7.87 -12.53 8.01
N LYS A 124 -9.06 -12.09 8.43
CA LYS A 124 -9.33 -11.59 9.78
C LYS A 124 -9.53 -12.70 10.82
N ILE A 125 -9.41 -13.96 10.41
CA ILE A 125 -9.52 -15.18 11.22
C ILE A 125 -10.95 -15.46 11.72
N LYS A 126 -11.57 -14.50 12.41
CA LYS A 126 -12.91 -14.64 13.01
C LYS A 126 -14.03 -14.56 11.97
N HIS A 127 -15.10 -15.33 12.21
CA HIS A 127 -16.32 -15.26 11.42
C HIS A 127 -16.89 -13.85 11.43
N ASN A 128 -17.46 -13.44 10.30
CA ASN A 128 -18.04 -12.12 10.15
C ASN A 128 -19.30 -12.20 9.31
N MET A 129 -20.34 -11.45 9.70
CA MET A 129 -21.64 -11.55 9.04
C MET A 129 -21.58 -11.06 7.59
N GLY A 130 -22.35 -11.73 6.74
CA GLY A 130 -22.52 -11.39 5.33
C GLY A 130 -23.79 -12.05 4.78
N HIS A 131 -24.31 -11.52 3.68
CA HIS A 131 -25.57 -12.00 3.07
C HIS A 131 -25.49 -13.45 2.59
N TYR A 132 -24.36 -13.82 1.97
CA TYR A 132 -24.21 -15.10 1.26
C TYR A 132 -23.16 -16.00 1.93
N ASN A 133 -22.18 -15.42 2.61
CA ASN A 133 -21.05 -16.11 3.22
C ASN A 133 -20.42 -15.26 4.33
N SER A 134 -19.56 -15.88 5.14
CA SER A 134 -18.78 -15.19 6.16
C SER A 134 -17.76 -14.22 5.53
N LEU A 135 -17.97 -12.92 5.66
CA LEU A 135 -17.08 -11.87 5.13
C LEU A 135 -15.86 -11.63 6.03
N ARG A 136 -15.05 -12.68 6.22
CA ARG A 136 -13.90 -12.66 7.13
C ARG A 136 -12.64 -12.02 6.55
N HIS A 137 -12.68 -11.55 5.30
CA HIS A 137 -11.49 -11.03 4.64
C HIS A 137 -11.71 -9.66 4.00
N GLU A 138 -10.61 -8.93 3.86
CA GLU A 138 -10.52 -7.72 3.04
C GLU A 138 -9.44 -7.88 1.98
N LEU A 139 -9.58 -7.12 0.90
CA LEU A 139 -8.65 -7.12 -0.22
C LEU A 139 -7.83 -5.83 -0.20
N LEU A 140 -6.53 -5.97 -0.40
CA LEU A 140 -5.64 -4.86 -0.74
C LEU A 140 -5.27 -4.99 -2.20
N LEU A 141 -5.99 -4.28 -3.07
CA LEU A 141 -5.75 -4.31 -4.51
C LEU A 141 -4.41 -3.62 -4.82
N VAL A 142 -3.62 -4.23 -5.69
CA VAL A 142 -2.38 -3.69 -6.25
C VAL A 142 -2.65 -3.23 -7.68
N CYS A 143 -2.63 -1.92 -7.87
CA CYS A 143 -2.92 -1.27 -9.13
C CYS A 143 -1.73 -0.40 -9.57
N ILE A 144 -1.49 -0.24 -10.86
CA ILE A 144 -0.36 0.53 -11.39
C ILE A 144 -0.79 1.58 -12.41
N LYS A 145 -0.07 2.71 -12.43
CA LYS A 145 -0.03 3.68 -13.52
C LYS A 145 1.33 3.57 -14.20
N GLY A 146 1.36 3.54 -15.53
CA GLY A 146 2.58 3.29 -16.29
C GLY A 146 3.22 1.93 -15.97
N SER A 147 4.52 1.93 -15.69
CA SER A 147 5.31 0.77 -15.28
C SER A 147 5.94 0.97 -13.90
N CYS A 148 5.25 0.50 -12.86
CA CYS A 148 5.72 0.54 -11.48
C CYS A 148 5.69 -0.86 -10.85
N ARG A 149 6.71 -1.67 -11.15
CA ARG A 149 6.97 -2.93 -10.43
C ARG A 149 7.63 -2.65 -9.07
N PRO A 150 7.55 -3.58 -8.10
CA PRO A 150 8.31 -3.51 -6.86
C PRO A 150 9.81 -3.29 -7.12
N ASP A 151 10.49 -2.58 -6.22
CA ASP A 151 11.95 -2.38 -6.31
C ASP A 151 12.72 -3.61 -5.80
N THR A 152 12.03 -4.51 -5.11
CA THR A 152 12.61 -5.74 -4.57
C THR A 152 12.06 -6.96 -5.30
N ASN A 153 12.92 -7.96 -5.52
CA ASN A 153 12.54 -9.23 -6.13
C ASN A 153 11.92 -10.22 -5.13
N LYS A 154 11.83 -9.84 -3.85
CA LYS A 154 11.24 -10.69 -2.82
C LYS A 154 9.73 -10.72 -2.99
N LEU A 155 9.19 -11.92 -3.14
CA LEU A 155 7.76 -12.16 -3.13
C LEU A 155 7.30 -12.39 -1.69
N TYR A 156 6.13 -11.88 -1.37
CA TYR A 156 5.46 -12.07 -0.08
C TYR A 156 4.15 -12.82 -0.31
N ASP A 157 3.71 -13.54 0.71
CA ASP A 157 2.47 -14.31 0.63
C ASP A 157 1.29 -13.40 0.35
N SER A 158 0.47 -13.80 -0.63
CA SER A 158 -0.71 -13.03 -1.04
C SER A 158 -1.85 -13.10 -0.02
N VAL A 159 -1.80 -14.03 0.94
CA VAL A 159 -2.78 -14.18 2.01
C VAL A 159 -2.08 -14.01 3.34
N VAL A 160 -2.59 -13.10 4.17
CA VAL A 160 -2.01 -12.76 5.47
C VAL A 160 -3.11 -12.87 6.52
N SER A 161 -2.96 -13.82 7.44
CA SER A 161 -3.89 -14.03 8.54
C SER A 161 -3.46 -13.23 9.77
N ILE A 162 -4.21 -12.19 10.09
CA ILE A 162 -4.02 -11.34 11.27
C ILE A 162 -5.41 -11.11 11.86
N GLU A 163 -5.59 -11.43 13.15
CA GLU A 163 -6.89 -11.22 13.78
C GLU A 163 -7.25 -9.72 13.80
N ARG A 164 -8.50 -9.39 13.46
CA ARG A 164 -8.99 -8.00 13.56
C ARG A 164 -9.07 -7.55 15.02
N THR A 165 -8.83 -6.26 15.26
CA THR A 165 -9.14 -5.58 16.51
C THR A 165 -10.57 -5.03 16.49
N GLU A 166 -11.03 -4.41 17.59
CA GLU A 166 -12.40 -3.90 17.75
C GLU A 166 -12.69 -2.69 16.87
N HIS A 167 -11.71 -1.81 16.67
CA HIS A 167 -11.82 -0.73 15.72
C HIS A 167 -11.47 -1.28 14.33
N SER A 168 -12.12 -0.80 13.26
CA SER A 168 -11.89 -1.27 11.88
C SER A 168 -10.49 -0.96 11.33
N GLU A 169 -9.48 -0.83 12.18
CA GLU A 169 -8.08 -0.52 11.92
C GLU A 169 -7.44 -1.59 11.04
N LYS A 170 -6.72 -1.13 10.01
CA LYS A 170 -5.97 -2.00 9.12
C LYS A 170 -4.65 -2.41 9.78
N PRO A 171 -4.18 -3.67 9.64
CA PRO A 171 -2.94 -4.09 10.28
C PRO A 171 -1.73 -3.27 9.77
N LYS A 172 -0.90 -2.78 10.70
CA LYS A 172 0.35 -2.06 10.39
C LYS A 172 1.27 -2.84 9.44
N TYR A 173 1.22 -4.18 9.52
CA TYR A 173 1.93 -5.11 8.64
C TYR A 173 1.83 -4.75 7.14
N PHE A 174 0.66 -4.33 6.65
CA PHE A 174 0.50 -4.03 5.22
C PHE A 174 1.25 -2.76 4.80
N ARG A 175 1.41 -1.79 5.70
CA ARG A 175 2.25 -0.62 5.44
C ARG A 175 3.72 -1.01 5.37
N GLU A 176 4.18 -1.83 6.31
CA GLU A 176 5.56 -2.36 6.34
C GLU A 176 5.86 -3.23 5.11
N LEU A 177 4.89 -4.04 4.68
CA LEU A 177 4.94 -4.81 3.44
C LEU A 177 5.15 -3.91 2.23
N ILE A 178 4.41 -2.81 2.14
CA ILE A 178 4.57 -1.81 1.07
C ILE A 178 5.96 -1.18 1.13
N ASP A 179 6.44 -0.80 2.32
CA ASP A 179 7.78 -0.23 2.49
C ASP A 179 8.90 -1.21 2.08
N MET A 180 8.68 -2.51 2.31
CA MET A 180 9.58 -3.59 1.89
C MET A 180 9.55 -3.85 0.38
N LEU A 181 8.40 -3.67 -0.28
CA LEU A 181 8.26 -3.79 -1.73
C LEU A 181 8.78 -2.54 -2.47
N TYR A 182 8.60 -1.36 -1.86
CA TYR A 182 8.91 -0.03 -2.41
C TYR A 182 9.72 0.79 -1.40
N PRO A 183 11.00 0.44 -1.18
CA PRO A 183 11.88 1.20 -0.29
C PRO A 183 12.04 2.67 -0.72
N THR A 184 11.94 2.97 -2.02
CA THR A 184 12.22 4.31 -2.56
C THR A 184 10.98 5.03 -3.07
N GLY A 185 10.95 6.36 -2.93
CA GLY A 185 9.93 7.23 -3.51
C GLY A 185 8.91 7.79 -2.51
N ARG A 186 8.37 8.95 -2.86
CA ARG A 186 7.36 9.68 -2.07
C ARG A 186 6.07 8.88 -2.01
N ARG A 187 5.48 8.86 -0.83
CA ARG A 187 4.31 8.04 -0.53
C ARG A 187 3.28 8.76 0.32
N ILE A 188 2.02 8.52 0.01
CA ILE A 188 0.87 9.11 0.70
C ILE A 188 -0.14 8.03 1.06
N GLU A 189 -0.70 8.15 2.25
CA GLU A 189 -1.91 7.44 2.66
C GLU A 189 -3.11 8.39 2.63
N ILE A 190 -4.18 7.94 1.98
CA ILE A 190 -5.40 8.71 1.76
C ILE A 190 -6.54 8.03 2.52
N PHE A 191 -7.36 8.84 3.17
CA PHE A 191 -8.42 8.43 4.10
C PHE A 191 -7.87 7.76 5.38
N ALA A 192 -6.69 8.19 5.82
CA ALA A 192 -6.13 7.70 7.08
C ALA A 192 -6.98 8.21 8.26
N ARG A 193 -7.38 7.28 9.13
CA ARG A 193 -8.20 7.57 10.33
C ARG A 193 -7.38 8.03 11.53
N LYS A 194 -6.09 7.66 11.60
CA LYS A 194 -5.15 8.16 12.60
C LYS A 194 -3.81 8.40 11.93
N LYS A 195 -3.08 9.43 12.36
CA LYS A 195 -1.63 9.48 12.14
C LYS A 195 -1.06 8.21 12.77
N ALA A 196 -0.45 7.35 11.95
CA ALA A 196 0.15 6.14 12.44
C ALA A 196 1.16 6.51 13.53
N ASP A 197 0.89 6.11 14.78
CA ASP A 197 1.86 6.27 15.86
C ASP A 197 2.97 5.25 15.61
N ASN A 198 3.98 5.74 14.89
CA ASN A 198 5.03 4.96 14.25
C ASN A 198 6.17 4.61 15.23
N GLU A 199 5.97 4.65 16.54
CA GLU A 199 7.08 4.69 17.49
C GLU A 199 7.99 3.44 17.43
N GLU A 200 7.43 2.26 17.17
CA GLU A 200 8.18 0.99 17.09
C GLU A 200 8.70 0.66 15.68
N ALA A 201 8.04 1.10 14.61
CA ALA A 201 8.53 0.94 13.23
C ALA A 201 9.71 1.89 12.90
N ARG A 202 9.95 2.89 13.76
CA ARG A 202 10.87 4.01 13.51
C ARG A 202 12.32 3.58 13.31
N GLU A 203 12.85 2.57 13.97
CA GLU A 203 14.32 2.37 13.92
C GLU A 203 14.82 1.88 12.55
N TYR A 204 14.17 0.86 11.98
CA TYR A 204 14.53 0.35 10.65
C TYR A 204 14.24 1.35 9.52
N PHE A 205 13.08 2.01 9.57
CA PHE A 205 12.63 2.90 8.49
C PHE A 205 13.20 4.34 8.59
N LYS A 206 13.55 4.83 9.80
CA LYS A 206 14.31 6.10 9.95
C LYS A 206 15.67 6.01 9.28
N LEU A 207 16.37 4.87 9.42
CA LEU A 207 17.67 4.65 8.76
C LEU A 207 17.57 4.66 7.22
N LYS A 208 16.38 4.43 6.67
CA LYS A 208 16.07 4.46 5.23
C LYS A 208 15.39 5.75 4.78
N ASN A 209 15.19 6.73 5.67
CA ASN A 209 14.52 8.00 5.41
C ASN A 209 13.12 7.85 4.76
N ILE A 210 12.39 6.79 5.12
CA ILE A 210 11.03 6.54 4.63
C ILE A 210 10.04 7.39 5.43
N LYS A 211 9.21 8.17 4.72
CA LYS A 211 8.21 9.05 5.32
C LYS A 211 6.87 8.93 4.59
N TRP A 212 5.81 8.63 5.33
CA TRP A 212 4.42 8.67 4.86
C TRP A 212 3.82 10.05 5.10
N GLU A 213 3.15 10.60 4.09
CA GLU A 213 2.23 11.73 4.22
C GLU A 213 0.80 11.19 4.36
N PHE A 214 -0.08 11.91 5.05
CA PHE A 214 -1.42 11.46 5.38
C PHE A 214 -2.44 12.52 4.98
N TYR A 215 -3.56 12.09 4.39
CA TYR A 215 -4.69 12.94 4.05
C TYR A 215 -5.98 12.25 4.53
N GLY A 216 -6.82 12.93 5.32
CA GLY A 216 -8.09 12.41 5.83
C GLY A 216 -8.76 13.39 6.79
N ASP A 217 -10.06 13.23 7.04
CA ASP A 217 -10.88 14.16 7.84
C ASP A 217 -10.48 14.21 9.33
N GLU A 218 -9.69 13.23 9.80
CA GLU A 218 -9.22 13.11 11.20
C GLU A 218 -7.68 13.26 11.35
N CYS A 219 -6.97 13.73 10.30
CA CYS A 219 -5.50 13.81 10.26
C CYS A 219 -4.88 15.11 10.81
#